data_AF-A0A532DXZ0-F1
#
_entry.id   AF-A0A532DXZ0-F1
#
_cell.length_a   1.000
_cell.length_b   1.000
_cell.length_c   1.000
_cell.angle_alpha   90.00
_cell.angle_beta   90.00
_cell.angle_gamma   90.00
#
_symmetry.space_group_name_H-M   'P 1'
#
loop_
_entity.id
_entity.type
_entity.pdbx_description
1 polymer ?
#
loop_
_entity_poly.entity_id
_entity_poly.type
_entity_poly.pdbx_seq_one_letter_code
_entity_poly.pdbx_strand_id
1 'polypeptide(L)'
;TSTVFFQVGDGAMVVSHGSEDGWSYVFWPQHGEFANTTNFVTSSNVADVLEFEFAPRRIDEVALFSDGIENLVLHQASRSVHQPFFDTMFPAVRRSAAAGEDSTLSDGLKAYLLSPQICERTDDDKSLILATRSPAEVMVAAK
;
A
#
# COMPACT_ATOMS: atom_id res chain seq x y z
N THR A 1 -16.10 -12.90 5.46
CA THR A 1 -15.02 -13.05 4.46
C THR A 1 -13.72 -12.82 5.17
N SER A 2 -12.76 -13.74 5.06
CA SER A 2 -11.43 -13.67 5.70
C SER A 2 -10.36 -13.22 4.71
N THR A 3 -9.22 -12.75 5.22
CA THR A 3 -8.05 -12.32 4.43
C THR A 3 -6.78 -12.96 4.98
N VAL A 4 -5.82 -13.24 4.10
CA VAL A 4 -4.49 -13.74 4.45
C VAL A 4 -3.46 -12.77 3.91
N PHE A 5 -2.45 -12.46 4.72
CA PHE A 5 -1.31 -11.66 4.33
C PHE A 5 -0.04 -12.47 4.49
N PHE A 6 0.90 -12.26 3.58
CA PHE A 6 2.25 -12.79 3.67
C PHE A 6 3.24 -11.80 3.09
N GLN A 7 4.41 -11.67 3.71
CA GLN A 7 5.45 -10.74 3.26
C GLN A 7 6.84 -11.33 3.43
N VAL A 8 7.69 -11.06 2.45
CA VAL A 8 9.15 -11.20 2.50
C VAL A 8 9.72 -9.94 1.85
N GLY A 9 10.67 -9.29 2.50
CA GLY A 9 11.32 -8.07 2.00
C GLY A 9 10.78 -6.77 2.61
N ASP A 10 11.24 -5.67 2.03
CA ASP A 10 11.16 -4.27 2.48
C ASP A 10 10.01 -3.46 1.84
N GLY A 11 9.20 -4.10 1.00
CA GLY A 11 7.88 -3.55 0.67
C GLY A 11 6.96 -3.50 1.89
N ALA A 12 5.80 -2.87 1.73
CA ALA A 12 4.78 -2.91 2.77
C ALA A 12 3.35 -2.93 2.20
N MET A 13 2.46 -3.46 3.04
CA MET A 13 1.02 -3.50 2.83
C MET A 13 0.32 -2.61 3.84
N VAL A 14 -0.61 -1.80 3.38
CA VAL A 14 -1.47 -0.93 4.20
C VAL A 14 -2.92 -1.31 3.94
N VAL A 15 -3.73 -1.40 4.99
CA VAL A 15 -5.15 -1.76 4.89
C VAL A 15 -6.01 -0.72 5.58
N SER A 16 -7.21 -0.50 5.05
CA SER A 16 -8.24 0.28 5.73
C SER A 16 -8.98 -0.58 6.76
N HIS A 17 -9.31 0.02 7.91
CA HIS A 17 -10.23 -0.56 8.89
C HIS A 17 -11.66 -0.03 8.76
N GLY A 18 -11.93 0.77 7.72
CA GLY A 18 -13.17 1.52 7.55
C GLY A 18 -12.91 3.02 7.58
N SER A 19 -13.89 3.82 7.16
CA SER A 19 -13.74 5.29 7.06
C SER A 19 -13.48 5.97 8.41
N GLU A 20 -13.84 5.34 9.52
CA GLU A 20 -13.68 5.90 10.87
C GLU A 20 -12.42 5.41 11.59
N ASP A 21 -11.91 4.24 11.22
CA ASP A 21 -10.80 3.56 11.91
C ASP A 21 -9.44 3.72 11.18
N GLY A 22 -9.43 4.44 10.06
CA GLY A 22 -8.22 4.84 9.34
C GLY A 22 -7.45 3.68 8.69
N TRP A 23 -6.14 3.88 8.58
CA TRP A 23 -5.19 3.02 7.87
C TRP A 23 -4.14 2.45 8.82
N SER A 24 -3.79 1.18 8.67
CA SER A 24 -2.62 0.60 9.33
C SER A 24 -1.78 -0.22 8.35
N TYR A 25 -0.50 -0.36 8.65
CA TYR A 25 0.32 -1.37 7.99
C TYR A 25 -0.09 -2.77 8.46
N VAL A 26 0.23 -3.79 7.67
CA VAL A 26 0.09 -5.20 8.04
C VAL A 26 1.39 -5.68 8.68
N PHE A 27 2.47 -5.68 7.90
CA PHE A 27 3.83 -5.94 8.36
C PHE A 27 4.68 -4.69 8.14
N TRP A 28 5.65 -4.47 9.02
CA TRP A 28 6.60 -3.38 8.85
C TRP A 28 7.66 -3.82 7.82
N PRO A 29 8.13 -2.94 6.92
CA PRO A 29 9.22 -3.24 6.00
C PRO A 29 10.40 -3.96 6.67
N GLN A 30 10.83 -5.07 6.06
CA GLN A 30 11.96 -5.85 6.57
C GLN A 30 13.27 -5.20 6.14
N HIS A 31 13.74 -4.23 6.93
CA HIS A 31 15.10 -3.72 6.83
C HIS A 31 16.03 -4.68 7.58
N GLY A 32 17.01 -5.28 6.89
CA GLY A 32 18.00 -6.16 7.52
C GLY A 32 18.82 -5.45 8.62
N GLU A 33 19.44 -6.21 9.53
CA GLU A 33 20.34 -5.65 10.57
C GLU A 33 21.49 -4.83 9.98
N PHE A 34 21.84 -5.10 8.72
CA PHE A 34 22.75 -4.31 7.92
C PHE A 34 22.02 -3.81 6.68
N ALA A 35 22.30 -2.57 6.25
CA ALA A 35 21.70 -1.92 5.08
C ALA A 35 21.83 -2.71 3.75
N ASN A 36 22.56 -3.83 3.73
CA ASN A 36 22.79 -4.68 2.56
C ASN A 36 22.28 -6.12 2.73
N THR A 37 21.46 -6.42 3.75
CA THR A 37 20.86 -7.74 3.92
C THR A 37 19.43 -7.72 3.40
N THR A 38 19.26 -8.12 2.14
CA THR A 38 17.96 -8.24 1.48
C THR A 38 17.38 -9.64 1.69
N ASN A 39 16.14 -9.73 2.18
CA ASN A 39 15.41 -10.99 2.28
C ASN A 39 14.76 -11.31 0.94
N PHE A 40 15.12 -12.45 0.32
CA PHE A 40 14.51 -12.91 -0.92
C PHE A 40 13.61 -14.11 -0.66
N VAL A 41 12.52 -14.21 -1.42
CA VAL A 41 11.60 -15.37 -1.37
C VAL A 41 12.29 -16.69 -1.77
N THR A 42 13.40 -16.59 -2.50
CA THR A 42 14.21 -17.73 -2.96
C THR A 42 15.34 -18.09 -2.00
N SER A 43 15.57 -17.28 -0.96
CA SER A 43 16.62 -17.54 0.02
C SER A 43 16.33 -18.80 0.82
N SER A 44 17.37 -19.53 1.19
CA SER A 44 17.25 -20.76 1.97
C SER A 44 16.63 -20.56 3.36
N ASN A 45 16.70 -19.34 3.90
CA ASN A 45 16.10 -18.93 5.18
C ASN A 45 14.72 -18.28 5.02
N VAL A 46 14.06 -18.36 3.86
CA VAL A 46 12.75 -17.71 3.63
C VAL A 46 11.71 -18.08 4.67
N ALA A 47 11.72 -19.33 5.14
CA ALA A 47 10.79 -19.81 6.16
C ALA A 47 10.97 -19.11 7.52
N ASP A 48 12.17 -18.58 7.81
CA ASP A 48 12.48 -17.89 9.06
C ASP A 48 12.10 -16.40 9.01
N VAL A 49 12.04 -15.82 7.81
CA VAL A 49 11.78 -14.39 7.59
C VAL A 49 10.40 -14.10 6.99
N LEU A 50 9.66 -15.13 6.59
CA LEU A 50 8.28 -14.99 6.11
C LEU A 50 7.38 -14.50 7.24
N GLU A 51 6.79 -13.32 7.05
CA GLU A 51 5.71 -12.85 7.91
C GLU A 51 4.37 -13.33 7.36
N PHE A 52 3.47 -13.73 8.26
CA PHE A 52 2.17 -14.30 7.92
C PHE A 52 1.11 -13.88 8.93
N GLU A 53 -0.06 -13.49 8.43
CA GLU A 53 -1.22 -13.15 9.25
C GLU A 53 -2.50 -13.69 8.61
N PHE A 54 -3.29 -14.40 9.40
CA PHE A 54 -4.67 -14.71 9.07
C PHE A 54 -5.60 -13.72 9.77
N ALA A 55 -6.28 -12.89 8.97
CA ALA A 55 -7.26 -11.94 9.45
C ALA A 55 -8.68 -12.52 9.27
N PRO A 56 -9.37 -12.95 10.35
CA PRO A 56 -10.74 -13.49 10.27
C PRO A 56 -11.80 -12.38 10.07
N ARG A 57 -11.46 -11.35 9.31
CA ARG A 57 -12.28 -10.17 9.04
C ARG A 57 -12.20 -9.78 7.56
N ARG A 58 -13.17 -9.01 7.12
CA ARG A 58 -13.24 -8.49 5.74
C ARG A 58 -12.34 -7.26 5.64
N ILE A 59 -11.43 -7.27 4.67
CA ILE A 59 -10.60 -6.12 4.26
C ILE A 59 -11.14 -5.63 2.92
N ASP A 60 -11.44 -4.35 2.84
CA ASP A 60 -12.04 -3.77 1.64
C ASP A 60 -11.08 -3.00 0.78
N GLU A 61 -10.05 -2.46 1.41
CA GLU A 61 -9.06 -1.62 0.77
C GLU A 61 -7.67 -2.00 1.22
N VAL A 62 -6.79 -2.14 0.25
CA VAL A 62 -5.38 -2.47 0.45
C VAL A 62 -4.53 -1.64 -0.49
N ALA A 63 -3.41 -1.15 0.03
CA ALA A 63 -2.32 -0.59 -0.72
C ALA A 63 -1.07 -1.46 -0.55
N LEU A 64 -0.33 -1.68 -1.62
CA LEU A 64 0.96 -2.37 -1.60
C LEU A 64 1.99 -1.48 -2.28
N PHE A 65 3.18 -1.35 -1.69
CA PHE A 65 4.23 -0.52 -2.25
C PHE A 65 5.63 -1.07 -2.04
N SER A 66 6.55 -0.65 -2.90
CA SER A 66 7.99 -0.83 -2.71
C SER A 66 8.56 0.24 -1.77
N ASP A 67 9.70 -0.07 -1.16
CA ASP A 67 10.50 0.80 -0.30
C ASP A 67 10.80 2.19 -0.92
N GLY A 68 10.88 2.27 -2.25
CA GLY A 68 11.08 3.53 -2.98
C GLY A 68 10.07 4.65 -2.66
N ILE A 69 8.88 4.36 -2.10
CA ILE A 69 7.96 5.39 -1.55
C ILE A 69 7.74 5.31 -0.03
N GLU A 70 8.46 4.45 0.68
CA GLU A 70 8.28 4.22 2.12
C GLU A 70 8.33 5.51 2.93
N ASN A 71 9.33 6.37 2.67
CA ASN A 71 9.52 7.65 3.37
C ASN A 71 8.39 8.67 3.12
N LEU A 72 7.53 8.43 2.13
CA LEU A 72 6.38 9.29 1.81
C LEU A 72 5.10 8.82 2.51
N VAL A 73 5.02 7.53 2.82
CA VAL A 73 3.77 6.87 3.25
C VAL A 73 3.85 6.28 4.65
N LEU A 74 5.05 6.11 5.22
CA LEU A 74 5.27 5.64 6.59
C LEU A 74 5.96 6.71 7.45
N HIS A 75 5.59 6.74 8.72
CA HIS A 75 6.26 7.49 9.76
C HIS A 75 7.17 6.55 10.57
N GLN A 76 8.47 6.56 10.26
CA GLN A 76 9.46 5.68 10.88
C GLN A 76 9.50 5.77 12.41
N ALA A 77 9.55 7.00 12.94
CA ALA A 77 9.72 7.23 14.37
C ALA A 77 8.54 6.73 15.21
N SER A 78 7.31 6.87 14.72
CA SER A 78 6.10 6.44 15.41
C SER A 78 5.62 5.05 14.98
N ARG A 79 6.30 4.42 14.01
CA ARG A 79 5.88 3.18 13.33
C ARG A 79 4.39 3.24 12.97
N SER A 80 4.02 4.21 12.14
CA SER A 80 2.63 4.41 11.72
C SER A 80 2.53 4.79 10.25
N VAL A 81 1.31 4.76 9.72
CA VAL A 81 1.01 5.10 8.32
C VAL A 81 0.64 6.58 8.21
N HIS A 82 1.12 7.25 7.16
CA HIS A 82 0.74 8.61 6.82
C HIS A 82 -0.70 8.66 6.27
N GLN A 83 -1.68 8.74 7.18
CA GLN A 83 -3.12 8.69 6.87
C GLN A 83 -3.54 9.60 5.69
N PRO A 84 -3.13 10.89 5.64
CA PRO A 84 -3.56 11.81 4.58
C PRO A 84 -3.20 11.35 3.16
N PHE A 85 -2.12 10.58 2.99
CA PHE A 85 -1.76 10.03 1.69
C PHE A 85 -2.86 9.10 1.17
N PHE A 86 -3.27 8.14 1.99
CA PHE A 86 -4.27 7.12 1.60
C PHE A 86 -5.67 7.72 1.51
N ASP A 87 -6.02 8.65 2.41
CA ASP A 87 -7.28 9.40 2.33
C ASP A 87 -7.41 10.21 1.04
N THR A 88 -6.29 10.70 0.50
CA THR A 88 -6.27 11.45 -0.76
C THR A 88 -6.32 10.52 -1.98
N MET A 89 -5.68 9.34 -1.91
CA MET A 89 -5.55 8.44 -3.06
C MET A 89 -6.79 7.58 -3.32
N PHE A 90 -7.37 6.99 -2.27
CA PHE A 90 -8.48 6.03 -2.42
C PHE A 90 -9.80 6.57 -2.99
N PRO A 91 -10.18 7.86 -2.84
CA PRO A 91 -11.38 8.38 -3.46
C PRO A 91 -11.45 8.17 -4.98
N ALA A 92 -10.31 8.25 -5.69
CA ALA A 92 -10.29 7.99 -7.12
C ALA A 92 -10.52 6.50 -7.43
N VAL A 93 -9.92 5.60 -6.63
CA VAL A 93 -10.06 4.15 -6.76
C VAL A 93 -11.51 3.70 -6.50
N ARG A 94 -12.15 4.25 -5.45
CA ARG A 94 -13.56 3.97 -5.09
C ARG A 94 -14.57 4.43 -6.14
N ARG A 95 -14.22 5.43 -6.96
CA ARG A 95 -15.08 5.92 -8.05
C ARG A 95 -14.88 5.19 -9.37
N SER A 96 -13.82 4.40 -9.50
CA SER A 96 -13.61 3.63 -10.72
C SER A 96 -14.71 2.59 -10.89
N ALA A 97 -15.26 2.51 -12.11
CA ALA A 97 -16.23 1.49 -12.50
C ALA A 97 -15.56 0.30 -13.22
N ALA A 98 -14.23 0.33 -13.36
CA ALA A 98 -13.50 -0.74 -14.04
C ALA A 98 -13.55 -2.04 -13.22
N ALA A 99 -13.79 -3.16 -13.91
CA ALA A 99 -13.64 -4.48 -13.32
C ALA A 99 -12.15 -4.87 -13.41
N GLY A 100 -11.39 -4.63 -12.33
CA GLY A 100 -9.96 -4.88 -12.27
C GLY A 100 -9.13 -3.60 -12.40
N GLU A 101 -8.11 -3.62 -13.24
CA GLU A 101 -7.27 -2.45 -13.49
C GLU A 101 -8.04 -1.35 -14.25
N ASP A 102 -7.98 -0.12 -13.74
CA ASP A 102 -8.36 1.08 -14.48
C ASP A 102 -7.11 1.71 -15.09
N SER A 103 -6.87 1.46 -16.38
CA SER A 103 -5.65 1.92 -17.05
C SER A 103 -5.48 3.44 -17.04
N THR A 104 -6.59 4.20 -17.09
CA THR A 104 -6.53 5.67 -17.06
C THR A 104 -6.08 6.15 -15.69
N LEU A 105 -6.61 5.52 -14.62
CA LEU A 105 -6.18 5.81 -13.26
C LEU A 105 -4.73 5.35 -13.02
N SER A 106 -4.33 4.20 -13.55
CA SER A 106 -2.94 3.70 -13.51
C SER A 106 -1.96 4.69 -14.17
N ASP A 107 -2.30 5.22 -15.34
CA ASP A 107 -1.48 6.22 -16.04
C ASP A 107 -1.37 7.53 -15.25
N GLY A 108 -2.46 7.96 -14.63
CA GLY A 108 -2.46 9.10 -13.71
C GLY A 108 -1.58 8.88 -12.48
N LEU A 109 -1.66 7.70 -11.87
CA LEU A 109 -0.82 7.32 -10.73
C LEU A 109 0.66 7.29 -11.13
N LYS A 110 0.98 6.73 -12.30
CA LYS A 110 2.34 6.73 -12.85
C LYS A 110 2.87 8.16 -13.05
N ALA A 111 2.07 9.04 -13.64
CA ALA A 111 2.46 10.45 -13.83
C ALA A 111 2.70 11.15 -12.49
N TYR A 112 1.88 10.88 -11.48
CA TYR A 112 2.07 11.39 -10.13
C TYR A 112 3.37 10.88 -9.48
N LEU A 113 3.65 9.58 -9.56
CA LEU A 113 4.88 8.98 -8.99
C LEU A 113 6.15 9.47 -9.70
N LEU A 114 6.05 9.88 -10.96
CA LEU A 114 7.14 10.47 -11.74
C LEU A 114 7.24 12.00 -11.61
N SER A 115 6.35 12.63 -10.83
CA SER A 115 6.34 14.08 -10.66
C SER A 115 7.58 14.57 -9.89
N PRO A 116 8.04 15.82 -10.11
CA PRO A 116 9.15 16.39 -9.35
C PRO A 116 8.94 16.32 -7.84
N GLN A 117 7.70 16.52 -7.37
CA GLN A 117 7.37 16.49 -5.94
C GLN A 117 7.67 15.16 -5.27
N ILE A 118 7.61 14.05 -6.03
CA ILE A 118 7.92 12.71 -5.56
C ILE A 118 9.39 12.39 -5.81
N CYS A 119 9.89 12.61 -7.03
CA CYS A 119 11.27 12.29 -7.40
C CYS A 119 12.32 13.12 -6.66
N GLU A 120 11.99 14.31 -6.16
CA GLU A 120 12.90 15.10 -5.30
C GLU A 120 13.10 14.47 -3.90
N ARG A 121 12.22 13.55 -3.49
CA ARG A 121 12.23 12.92 -2.17
C ARG A 121 12.79 11.50 -2.18
N THR A 122 12.94 10.91 -3.36
CA THR A 122 13.42 9.53 -3.55
C THR A 122 13.91 9.35 -4.99
N ASP A 123 15.13 8.83 -5.14
CA ASP A 123 15.75 8.47 -6.41
C ASP A 123 15.55 7.00 -6.79
N ASP A 124 14.90 6.23 -5.92
CA ASP A 124 14.66 4.79 -6.10
C ASP A 124 13.43 4.47 -6.98
N ASP A 125 13.33 3.21 -7.40
CA ASP A 125 12.24 2.68 -8.19
C ASP A 125 10.95 2.59 -7.35
N LYS A 126 9.87 3.16 -7.89
CA LYS A 126 8.59 3.34 -7.17
C LYS A 126 7.51 2.44 -7.74
N SER A 127 6.94 1.61 -6.88
CA SER A 127 5.74 0.81 -7.19
C SER A 127 4.66 1.09 -6.15
N LEU A 128 3.42 1.26 -6.62
CA LEU A 128 2.24 1.40 -5.77
C LEU A 128 1.04 0.73 -6.44
N ILE A 129 0.39 -0.16 -5.71
CA ILE A 129 -0.89 -0.78 -6.07
C ILE A 129 -1.91 -0.31 -5.05
N LEU A 130 -3.06 0.16 -5.54
CA LEU A 130 -4.23 0.51 -4.71
C LEU A 130 -5.40 -0.33 -5.20
N ALA A 131 -6.03 -1.08 -4.30
CA ALA A 131 -7.15 -1.95 -4.65
C ALA A 131 -8.30 -1.78 -3.65
N THR A 132 -9.52 -1.71 -4.19
CA THR A 132 -10.73 -1.74 -3.40
C THR A 132 -11.67 -2.83 -3.93
N ARG A 133 -12.40 -3.46 -3.01
CA ARG A 133 -13.57 -4.29 -3.35
C ARG A 133 -14.87 -3.70 -2.82
N SER A 134 -14.83 -2.44 -2.37
CA SER A 134 -16.03 -1.68 -2.09
C SER A 134 -16.79 -1.47 -3.40
N PRO A 135 -18.13 -1.53 -3.38
CA PRO A 135 -18.91 -1.15 -4.55
C PRO A 135 -18.59 0.30 -4.94
N ALA A 136 -18.57 0.58 -6.24
CA ALA A 136 -18.27 1.92 -6.72
C ALA A 136 -19.19 2.95 -6.07
N GLU A 137 -18.61 4.01 -5.53
CA GLU A 137 -19.37 5.04 -4.82
C GLU A 137 -20.19 5.86 -5.82
N VAL A 138 -21.52 5.77 -5.74
CA VAL A 138 -22.42 6.59 -6.55
C VAL A 138 -22.50 7.96 -5.90
N MET A 139 -21.92 8.98 -6.55
CA MET A 139 -22.12 10.37 -6.14
C MET A 139 -23.62 10.70 -6.14
N VAL A 140 -24.22 10.82 -4.95
CA VAL A 140 -25.50 11.50 -4.81
C VAL A 140 -25.21 12.99 -4.92
N ALA A 141 -25.64 13.63 -6.00
CA ALA A 141 -25.52 15.07 -6.15
C ALA A 141 -26.18 15.75 -4.93
N ALA A 142 -25.38 16.51 -4.19
CA ALA A 142 -25.90 17.39 -3.15
C ALA A 142 -26.88 18.37 -3.81
N LYS A 143 -28.09 18.44 -3.28
CA LYS A 143 -29.14 19.38 -3.70
C LYS A 143 -28.77 20.81 -3.32
#